data_AF-A0A0C3EI83-F1
#
_entry.id   AF-A0A0C3EI83-F1
#
_cell.length_a   1.000
_cell.length_b   1.000
_cell.length_c   1.000
_cell.angle_alpha   90.00
_cell.angle_beta   90.00
_cell.angle_gamma   90.00
#
_symmetry.space_group_name_H-M   'P 1'
#
loop_
_entity.id
_entity.type
_entity.pdbx_description
1 polymer ?
#
loop_
_entity_poly.entity_id
_entity_poly.type
_entity_poly.pdbx_seq_one_letter_code
_entity_poly.pdbx_strand_id
1 'polypeptide(L)'
;TSMPPKKAKAVLPSIAWDADDNALVWQLIAEITKPANLKVLCGKTKHENTSGETKASVFRWIGSILLPELHIIDATATGDRIKGKYEG
;
A
#
# COMPACT_ATOMS: atom_id res chain seq x y z
N THR A 1 -8.87 -4.81 36.02
CA THR A 1 -8.67 -5.43 34.69
C THR A 1 -7.60 -4.65 33.96
N SER A 2 -6.39 -5.20 33.84
CA SER A 2 -5.28 -4.52 33.15
C SER A 2 -5.52 -4.62 31.63
N MET A 3 -5.64 -3.48 30.94
CA MET A 3 -5.64 -3.46 29.48
C MET A 3 -4.25 -3.93 28.99
N PRO A 4 -4.19 -4.79 27.95
CA PRO A 4 -2.90 -5.18 27.39
C PRO A 4 -2.17 -3.92 26.90
N PRO A 5 -0.85 -3.81 27.11
CA PRO A 5 -0.09 -2.68 26.60
C PRO A 5 -0.23 -2.62 25.08
N LYS A 6 -0.72 -1.49 24.57
CA LYS A 6 -0.70 -1.21 23.13
C LYS A 6 0.75 -1.38 22.68
N LYS A 7 1.01 -2.30 21.75
CA LYS A 7 2.32 -2.39 21.08
C LYS A 7 2.67 -0.99 20.62
N ALA A 8 3.80 -0.46 21.07
CA ALA A 8 4.32 0.79 20.56
C ALA A 8 4.46 0.61 19.04
N LYS A 9 3.74 1.43 18.27
CA LYS A 9 3.85 1.40 16.80
C LYS A 9 5.31 1.70 16.48
N ALA A 10 5.99 0.76 15.82
CA ALA A 10 7.34 1.01 15.33
C ALA A 10 7.28 2.24 14.42
N VAL A 11 8.12 3.23 14.68
CA VAL A 11 8.19 4.42 13.84
C VAL A 11 8.86 3.99 12.55
N LEU A 12 8.08 3.89 11.47
CA LEU A 12 8.63 3.60 10.15
C LEU A 12 9.50 4.79 9.69
N PRO A 13 10.71 4.55 9.15
CA PRO A 13 11.56 5.61 8.60
C PRO A 13 10.87 6.37 7.47
N SER A 14 11.25 7.62 7.20
CA SER A 14 10.66 8.39 6.11
C SER A 14 10.94 7.75 4.74
N ILE A 15 10.04 7.96 3.78
CA ILE A 15 10.20 7.47 2.40
C ILE A 15 10.61 8.66 1.53
N ALA A 16 11.75 8.54 0.84
CA ALA A 16 12.22 9.52 -0.13
C ALA A 16 11.55 9.26 -1.49
N TRP A 17 10.33 9.77 -1.68
CA TRP A 17 9.54 9.54 -2.91
C TRP A 17 10.13 10.23 -4.15
N ASP A 18 10.88 11.30 -3.95
CA ASP A 18 11.50 12.16 -4.96
C ASP A 18 12.95 11.79 -5.28
N ALA A 19 13.51 10.80 -4.58
CA ALA A 19 14.84 10.27 -4.88
C ALA A 19 14.89 9.60 -6.26
N ASP A 20 16.09 9.54 -6.84
CA ASP A 20 16.39 8.85 -8.09
C ASP A 20 15.40 9.20 -9.22
N ASP A 21 15.21 10.50 -9.46
CA ASP A 21 14.29 11.04 -10.47
C ASP A 21 12.84 10.51 -10.32
N ASN A 22 12.38 10.34 -9.07
CA ASN A 22 11.07 9.80 -8.73
C ASN A 22 10.88 8.32 -9.12
N ALA A 23 11.95 7.52 -9.18
CA ALA A 23 11.90 6.11 -9.58
C ALA A 23 10.82 5.31 -8.81
N LEU A 24 10.70 5.53 -7.50
CA LEU A 24 9.71 4.84 -6.66
C LEU A 24 8.27 5.22 -7.02
N VAL A 25 8.03 6.47 -7.42
CA VAL A 25 6.71 6.91 -7.91
C VAL A 25 6.38 6.23 -9.23
N TRP A 26 7.34 6.12 -10.15
CA TRP A 26 7.13 5.40 -11.40
C TRP A 26 6.84 3.91 -11.19
N GLN A 27 7.53 3.28 -10.24
CA GLN A 27 7.23 1.89 -9.85
C GLN A 27 5.83 1.76 -9.23
N LEU A 28 5.41 2.71 -8.40
CA LEU A 28 4.06 2.75 -7.86
C LEU A 28 3.02 2.85 -8.98
N ILE A 29 3.23 3.74 -9.96
CA ILE A 29 2.35 3.88 -11.13
C ILE A 29 2.27 2.56 -11.90
N ALA A 30 3.40 1.89 -12.13
CA ALA A 30 3.44 0.60 -12.81
C ALA A 30 2.64 -0.47 -12.06
N GLU A 31 2.71 -0.50 -10.72
CA GLU A 31 1.94 -1.44 -9.91
C GLU A 31 0.43 -1.15 -9.91
N ILE A 32 0.01 0.10 -9.70
CA ILE A 32 -1.43 0.45 -9.64
C ILE A 32 -2.13 0.32 -11.00
N THR A 33 -1.38 0.44 -12.11
CA THR A 33 -1.91 0.31 -13.47
C THR A 33 -2.04 -1.13 -13.94
N LYS A 34 -1.51 -2.12 -13.18
CA LYS A 34 -1.73 -3.54 -13.48
C LYS A 34 -3.24 -3.83 -13.51
N PRO A 35 -3.76 -4.56 -14.51
CA PRO A 35 -5.20 -4.77 -14.66
C PRO A 35 -5.91 -5.33 -13.41
N ALA A 36 -5.25 -6.24 -12.68
CA ALA A 36 -5.77 -6.82 -11.44
C ALA A 36 -5.94 -5.76 -10.33
N ASN A 37 -4.93 -4.90 -10.14
CA ASN A 37 -4.96 -3.84 -9.13
C ASN A 37 -5.91 -2.71 -9.53
N LEU A 38 -5.82 -2.25 -10.78
CA LEU A 38 -6.61 -1.13 -11.30
C LEU A 38 -8.11 -1.37 -11.12
N LYS A 39 -8.58 -2.59 -11.41
CA LYS A 39 -9.97 -3.02 -11.21
C LYS A 39 -10.44 -2.92 -9.77
N VAL A 40 -9.57 -3.23 -8.80
CA VAL A 40 -9.89 -3.13 -7.37
C VAL A 40 -9.80 -1.68 -6.88
N LEU A 41 -8.82 -0.91 -7.35
CA LEU A 41 -8.54 0.46 -6.92
C LEU A 41 -9.54 1.48 -7.49
N CYS A 42 -9.91 1.35 -8.75
CA CYS A 42 -10.85 2.26 -9.43
C CYS A 42 -12.29 1.74 -9.46
N GLY A 43 -12.53 0.51 -9.04
CA GLY A 43 -13.83 -0.14 -9.10
C GLY A 43 -14.11 -0.76 -10.48
N LYS A 44 -15.25 -1.43 -10.58
CA LYS A 44 -15.63 -2.25 -11.73
C LYS A 44 -16.69 -1.60 -12.60
N THR A 45 -16.74 -2.03 -13.85
CA THR A 45 -17.94 -1.93 -14.69
C THR A 45 -19.02 -2.91 -14.19
N LYS A 46 -20.30 -2.54 -14.31
CA LYS A 46 -21.52 -3.09 -13.67
C LYS A 46 -21.72 -4.63 -13.59
N HIS A 47 -20.89 -5.48 -14.20
CA HIS A 47 -21.13 -6.92 -14.34
C HIS A 47 -20.07 -7.87 -13.75
N GLU A 48 -19.07 -7.39 -13.00
CA GLU A 48 -18.01 -8.27 -12.47
C GLU A 48 -18.15 -8.68 -11.00
N ASN A 49 -18.15 -9.99 -10.73
CA ASN A 49 -18.15 -10.59 -9.38
C ASN A 49 -17.02 -10.10 -8.49
N THR A 50 -17.34 -9.61 -7.29
CA THR A 50 -16.40 -9.13 -6.24
C THR A 50 -15.26 -10.12 -6.06
N SER A 51 -14.05 -9.80 -6.56
CA SER A 51 -12.87 -10.49 -6.04
C SER A 51 -12.82 -10.13 -4.56
N GLY A 52 -12.54 -11.10 -3.68
CA GLY A 52 -12.48 -10.86 -2.23
C GLY A 52 -11.39 -9.87 -1.81
N GLU A 53 -10.62 -9.34 -2.76
CA GLU A 53 -9.59 -8.34 -2.55
C GLU A 53 -10.18 -6.96 -2.32
N THR A 54 -9.63 -6.30 -1.31
CA THR A 54 -9.98 -4.93 -0.93
C THR A 54 -8.88 -3.98 -1.42
N LYS A 55 -9.18 -2.69 -1.56
CA LYS A 55 -8.14 -1.67 -1.82
C LYS A 55 -7.02 -1.73 -0.79
N ALA A 56 -7.37 -1.96 0.48
CA ALA A 56 -6.41 -2.10 1.57
C ALA A 56 -5.48 -3.31 1.40
N SER A 57 -5.96 -4.45 0.93
CA SER A 57 -5.09 -5.60 0.62
C SER A 57 -4.16 -5.31 -0.56
N VAL A 58 -4.66 -4.62 -1.60
CA VAL A 58 -3.83 -4.20 -2.74
C VAL A 58 -2.72 -3.26 -2.31
N PHE A 59 -3.01 -2.21 -1.53
CA PHE A 59 -1.97 -1.27 -1.07
C PHE A 59 -0.94 -1.94 -0.16
N ARG A 60 -1.36 -2.87 0.71
CA ARG A 60 -0.42 -3.66 1.52
C ARG A 60 0.47 -4.53 0.64
N TRP A 61 -0.09 -5.18 -0.38
CA TRP A 61 0.68 -6.00 -1.32
C TRP A 61 1.68 -5.15 -2.12
N ILE A 62 1.26 -4.03 -2.69
CA ILE A 62 2.17 -3.08 -3.36
C ILE A 62 3.27 -2.63 -2.38
N GLY A 63 2.93 -2.36 -1.13
CA GLY A 63 3.90 -2.05 -0.07
C GLY A 63 4.94 -3.14 0.15
N SER A 64 4.56 -4.42 0.05
CA SER A 64 5.51 -5.55 0.15
C SER A 64 6.48 -5.64 -1.03
N ILE A 65 6.08 -5.14 -2.21
CA ILE A 65 6.92 -5.13 -3.42
C ILE A 65 7.88 -3.95 -3.38
N LEU A 66 7.37 -2.75 -3.11
CA LEU A 66 8.13 -1.51 -3.24
C LEU A 66 8.95 -1.18 -1.99
N LEU A 67 8.47 -1.58 -0.82
CA LEU A 67 9.05 -1.21 0.47
C LEU A 67 9.15 -2.44 1.38
N PRO A 68 9.80 -3.53 0.95
CA PRO A 68 9.82 -4.80 1.68
C PRO A 68 10.36 -4.63 3.11
N GLU A 69 11.39 -3.79 3.30
CA GLU A 69 11.96 -3.51 4.61
C GLU A 69 10.95 -2.85 5.57
N LEU A 70 10.16 -1.91 5.07
CA LEU A 70 9.13 -1.24 5.89
C LEU A 70 7.95 -2.16 6.14
N HIS A 71 7.62 -2.99 5.15
CA HIS A 71 6.54 -3.97 5.24
C HIS A 71 6.81 -5.03 6.30
N ILE A 72 8.08 -5.45 6.46
CA ILE A 72 8.50 -6.37 7.53
C ILE A 72 8.29 -5.73 8.92
N ILE A 73 8.53 -4.42 9.05
CA ILE A 73 8.35 -3.69 10.32
C ILE A 73 6.85 -3.52 10.64
N ASP A 74 6.10 -2.97 9.69
CA ASP A 74 4.65 -2.79 9.80
C ASP A 74 3.99 -2.76 8.42
N ALA A 75 3.45 -3.92 8.04
CA ALA A 75 2.74 -4.11 6.78
C ALA A 75 1.52 -3.18 6.61
N THR A 76 0.82 -2.87 7.71
CA THR A 76 -0.38 -2.03 7.66
C THR A 76 0.00 -0.57 7.47
N ALA A 77 0.92 -0.07 8.29
CA ALA A 77 1.39 1.31 8.17
C ALA A 77 2.13 1.56 6.83
N THR A 78 2.83 0.55 6.29
CA THR A 78 3.42 0.64 4.96
C THR A 78 2.35 0.74 3.88
N GLY A 79 1.31 -0.10 3.94
CA GLY A 79 0.16 0.00 3.03
C GLY A 79 -0.55 1.35 3.11
N ASP A 80 -0.72 1.91 4.31
CA ASP A 80 -1.31 3.24 4.51
C ASP A 80 -0.47 4.35 3.86
N ARG A 81 0.86 4.22 3.84
CA ARG A 81 1.75 5.16 3.14
C ARG A 81 1.66 5.06 1.62
N ILE A 82 1.56 3.84 1.08
CA ILE A 82 1.28 3.64 -0.35
C ILE A 82 -0.05 4.31 -0.72
N LYS A 83 -1.09 4.06 0.07
CA LYS A 83 -2.41 4.67 -0.10
C LYS A 83 -2.32 6.20 -0.07
N GLY A 84 -1.64 6.76 0.94
CA GLY A 84 -1.49 8.20 1.08
C GLY A 84 -0.80 8.84 -0.12
N LYS A 85 0.19 8.17 -0.73
CA LYS A 85 0.85 8.65 -1.96
C LYS A 85 0.00 8.47 -3.23
N TYR A 86 -0.93 7.51 -3.22
CA TYR A 86 -1.88 7.31 -4.32
C TYR A 86 -3.04 8.33 -4.29
N GLU A 87 -3.52 8.71 -3.10
CA GLU A 87 -4.70 9.60 -2.95
C GLU A 87 -4.35 11.10 -2.93
N GLY A 88 -3.09 11.47 -2.67
CA GLY A 88 -2.61 12.85 -2.58
C GLY A 88 -1.61 13.21 -3.67
#